data_AF-G0MR58-F1
#
_entry.id   AF-G0MR58-F1
#
_cell.length_a   1.000
_cell.length_b   1.000
_cell.length_c   1.000
_cell.angle_alpha   90.00
_cell.angle_beta   90.00
_cell.angle_gamma   90.00
#
_symmetry.space_group_name_H-M   'P 1'
#
loop_
_entity.id
_entity.type
_entity.pdbx_description
1 polymer ?
#
loop_
_entity_poly.entity_id
_entity_poly.type
_entity_poly.pdbx_seq_one_letter_code
_entity_poly.pdbx_strand_id
1 'polypeptide(L)'
;MEKMSSKMPFTEPGVRLSINLRERCRMHDLNEALDDLRAVIPYAHGGSVRKLSKIATLLLAKNHIIMQAKAIEELSVLVSQLKKKSASGNEGLTVESSNQETSSVSSEESNSANS
;
A
#
# COMPACT_ATOMS: atom_id res chain seq x y z
N MET A 1 54.61 -23.82 -50.99
CA MET A 1 55.10 -23.29 -49.70
C MET A 1 53.87 -22.97 -48.87
N GLU A 2 53.76 -23.64 -47.72
CA GLU A 2 52.54 -23.73 -46.91
C GLU A 2 52.03 -22.40 -46.33
N LYS A 3 50.73 -22.39 -46.07
CA LYS A 3 49.94 -21.31 -45.47
C LYS A 3 50.45 -20.93 -44.08
N MET A 4 50.82 -19.67 -43.87
CA MET A 4 50.84 -19.07 -42.53
C MET A 4 49.47 -18.45 -42.26
N SER A 5 48.54 -19.27 -41.78
CA SER A 5 47.36 -18.78 -41.06
C SER A 5 47.85 -18.17 -39.76
N SER A 6 47.95 -16.84 -39.70
CA SER A 6 48.24 -16.10 -38.47
C SER A 6 47.09 -16.32 -37.49
N LYS A 7 47.24 -17.36 -36.67
CA LYS A 7 46.42 -17.58 -35.50
C LYS A 7 46.78 -16.46 -34.53
N MET A 8 46.10 -15.33 -34.67
CA MET A 8 46.17 -14.23 -33.70
C MET A 8 46.03 -14.87 -32.31
N PRO A 9 47.00 -14.68 -31.41
CA PRO A 9 46.91 -15.27 -30.09
C PRO A 9 45.59 -14.80 -29.48
N PHE A 10 44.86 -15.74 -28.88
CA PHE A 10 43.64 -15.48 -28.11
C PHE A 10 44.08 -14.65 -26.90
N THR A 11 44.34 -13.37 -27.11
CA THR A 11 44.86 -12.48 -26.11
C THR A 11 43.72 -12.20 -25.13
N GLU A 12 43.98 -12.50 -23.85
CA GLU A 12 43.27 -12.07 -22.65
C GLU A 12 42.38 -10.79 -22.79
N PRO A 13 42.80 -9.72 -23.50
CA PRO A 13 41.95 -8.58 -23.82
C PRO A 13 40.53 -8.90 -24.32
N GLY A 14 40.34 -9.91 -25.17
CA GLY A 14 39.02 -10.31 -25.68
C GLY A 14 38.13 -10.90 -24.60
N VAL A 15 38.71 -11.73 -23.73
CA VAL A 15 38.01 -12.33 -22.57
C VAL A 15 37.63 -11.23 -21.58
N ARG A 16 38.57 -10.33 -21.23
CA ARG A 16 38.30 -9.19 -20.35
C ARG A 16 37.17 -8.31 -20.88
N LEU A 17 37.17 -7.98 -22.18
CA LEU A 17 36.12 -7.16 -22.77
C LEU A 17 34.75 -7.86 -22.75
N SER A 18 34.69 -9.15 -23.07
CA SER A 18 33.45 -9.94 -23.03
C SER A 18 32.86 -10.03 -21.62
N ILE A 19 33.72 -10.18 -20.59
CA ILE A 19 33.30 -10.20 -19.19
C ILE A 19 32.75 -8.84 -18.77
N ASN A 20 33.45 -7.75 -19.10
CA ASN A 20 32.99 -6.40 -18.79
C ASN A 20 31.66 -6.05 -19.47
N LEU A 21 31.46 -6.48 -20.71
CA LEU A 21 30.19 -6.31 -21.41
C LEU A 21 29.08 -7.06 -20.70
N ARG A 22 29.31 -8.34 -20.36
CA ARG A 22 28.33 -9.16 -19.65
C ARG A 22 27.92 -8.55 -18.31
N GLU A 23 28.87 -8.06 -17.52
CA GLU A 23 28.55 -7.45 -16.23
C GLU A 23 27.79 -6.12 -16.39
N ARG A 24 28.07 -5.35 -17.44
CA ARG A 24 27.26 -4.16 -17.76
C ARG A 24 25.81 -4.51 -18.07
N CYS A 25 25.58 -5.53 -18.90
CA CYS A 25 24.23 -6.01 -19.19
C CYS A 25 23.53 -6.47 -17.90
N ARG A 26 24.18 -7.31 -17.08
CA ARG A 26 23.64 -7.74 -15.78
C ARG A 26 23.27 -6.57 -14.87
N MET A 27 24.12 -5.54 -14.84
CA MET A 27 23.87 -4.32 -14.06
C MET A 27 22.75 -3.46 -14.64
N HIS A 28 22.53 -3.47 -15.96
CA HIS A 28 21.39 -2.81 -16.60
C HIS A 28 20.08 -3.50 -16.21
N ASP A 29 20.00 -4.82 -16.33
CA ASP A 29 18.82 -5.61 -15.93
C ASP A 29 18.48 -5.38 -14.44
N LEU A 30 19.49 -5.34 -13.58
CA LEU A 30 19.31 -5.04 -12.16
C LEU A 30 18.79 -3.62 -11.91
N ASN A 31 19.30 -2.64 -12.66
CA ASN A 31 18.86 -1.26 -12.49
C ASN A 31 17.44 -1.04 -13.03
N GLU A 32 17.06 -1.75 -14.10
CA GLU A 32 15.70 -1.78 -14.64
C GLU A 32 14.71 -2.32 -13.61
N ALA A 33 14.99 -3.50 -13.03
CA ALA A 33 14.16 -4.05 -11.96
C ALA A 33 14.05 -3.12 -10.73
N LEU A 34 15.11 -2.36 -10.42
CA LEU A 34 15.08 -1.38 -9.33
C LEU A 34 14.23 -0.15 -9.69
N ASP A 35 14.19 0.26 -10.96
CA ASP A 35 13.31 1.32 -11.44
C ASP A 35 11.84 0.88 -11.45
N ASP A 36 11.55 -0.38 -11.81
CA ASP A 36 10.22 -0.98 -11.64
C ASP A 36 9.79 -1.01 -10.17
N LEU A 37 10.72 -1.33 -9.26
CA LEU A 37 10.45 -1.23 -7.83
C LEU A 37 10.15 0.22 -7.40
N ARG A 38 10.82 1.23 -7.96
CA ARG A 38 10.48 2.63 -7.68
C ARG A 38 9.07 2.95 -8.14
N ALA A 39 8.63 2.43 -9.30
CA ALA A 39 7.31 2.67 -9.88
C ALA A 39 6.16 2.36 -8.89
N VAL A 40 6.33 1.35 -8.04
CA VAL A 40 5.30 0.91 -7.08
C VAL A 40 5.44 1.50 -5.67
N ILE A 41 6.50 2.26 -5.38
CA ILE A 41 6.69 2.88 -4.06
C ILE A 41 5.85 4.17 -3.96
N PRO A 42 5.02 4.33 -2.91
CA PRO A 42 4.29 5.57 -2.66
C PRO A 42 5.24 6.76 -2.50
N TYR A 43 4.86 7.91 -3.04
CA TYR A 43 5.62 9.17 -2.95
C TYR A 43 6.99 9.17 -3.64
N ALA A 44 7.35 8.10 -4.35
CA ALA A 44 8.56 8.05 -5.17
C ALA A 44 8.44 8.82 -6.49
N HIS A 45 7.23 9.31 -6.83
CA HIS A 45 6.90 9.97 -8.09
C HIS A 45 6.29 11.35 -7.88
N GLY A 46 6.59 12.28 -8.78
CA GLY A 46 6.00 13.61 -8.83
C GLY A 46 6.91 14.59 -9.57
N GLY A 47 6.34 15.56 -10.28
CA GLY A 47 7.09 16.49 -11.15
C GLY A 47 8.18 17.32 -10.45
N SER A 48 8.19 17.35 -9.12
CA SER A 48 9.20 18.03 -8.30
C SER A 48 10.06 17.07 -7.44
N VAL A 49 9.81 15.75 -7.48
CA VAL A 49 10.49 14.78 -6.62
C VAL A 49 11.71 14.22 -7.35
N ARG A 50 12.90 14.33 -6.74
CA ARG A 50 14.14 13.79 -7.32
C ARG A 50 14.15 12.26 -7.31
N LYS A 51 14.82 11.64 -8.29
CA LYS A 51 15.02 10.19 -8.35
C LYS A 51 15.68 9.68 -7.06
N LEU A 52 15.03 8.71 -6.42
CA LEU A 52 15.51 8.11 -5.19
C LEU A 52 16.81 7.33 -5.40
N SER A 53 17.72 7.42 -4.42
CA SER A 53 18.93 6.59 -4.39
C SER A 53 18.59 5.10 -4.25
N LYS A 54 19.54 4.21 -4.56
CA LYS A 54 19.33 2.75 -4.42
C LYS A 54 18.96 2.37 -2.98
N ILE A 55 19.66 2.93 -2.00
CA ILE A 55 19.41 2.66 -0.59
C ILE A 55 18.05 3.21 -0.13
N ALA A 56 17.67 4.42 -0.55
CA ALA A 56 16.38 5.00 -0.21
C ALA A 56 15.22 4.19 -0.80
N THR A 57 15.38 3.72 -2.04
CA THR A 57 14.40 2.86 -2.72
C THR A 57 14.16 1.57 -1.92
N LEU A 58 15.23 0.88 -1.52
CA LEU A 58 15.12 -0.37 -0.74
C LEU A 58 14.51 -0.13 0.65
N LEU A 59 14.88 0.97 1.32
CA LEU A 59 14.33 1.32 2.63
C LEU A 59 12.82 1.60 2.56
N LEU A 60 12.40 2.40 1.59
CA LEU A 60 10.99 2.72 1.39
C LEU A 60 10.18 1.49 0.96
N ALA A 61 10.71 0.63 0.09
CA ALA A 61 10.08 -0.62 -0.29
C ALA A 61 9.83 -1.52 0.93
N LYS A 62 10.84 -1.72 1.77
CA LYS A 62 10.71 -2.51 3.01
C LYS A 62 9.63 -1.93 3.92
N ASN A 63 9.65 -0.62 4.15
CA ASN A 63 8.69 0.04 5.02
C ASN A 63 7.26 -0.02 4.44
N HIS A 64 7.12 0.09 3.12
CA HIS A 64 5.84 -0.02 2.45
C HIS A 64 5.21 -1.40 2.65
N ILE A 65 5.98 -2.48 2.51
CA ILE A 65 5.51 -3.85 2.76
C ILE A 65 5.02 -3.99 4.22
N ILE A 66 5.81 -3.51 5.19
CA ILE A 66 5.44 -3.59 6.62
C ILE A 66 4.14 -2.81 6.89
N MET A 67 4.01 -1.61 6.31
CA MET A 67 2.82 -0.78 6.48
C MET A 67 1.58 -1.44 5.87
N GLN A 68 1.70 -2.01 4.66
CA GLN A 68 0.59 -2.74 4.02
C GLN A 68 0.16 -3.96 4.83
N ALA A 69 1.10 -4.72 5.38
CA ALA A 69 0.79 -5.89 6.21
C ALA A 69 -0.02 -5.49 7.46
N LYS A 70 0.40 -4.42 8.15
CA LYS A 70 -0.33 -3.88 9.31
C LYS A 70 -1.74 -3.39 8.94
N ALA A 71 -1.85 -2.64 7.84
CA ALA A 71 -3.13 -2.15 7.37
C ALA A 71 -4.10 -3.30 7.05
N ILE A 72 -3.62 -4.39 6.46
CA ILE A 72 -4.43 -5.59 6.17
C ILE A 72 -4.92 -6.25 7.47
N GLU A 73 -4.06 -6.36 8.48
CA GLU A 73 -4.43 -6.91 9.80
C GLU A 73 -5.53 -6.07 10.47
N GLU A 74 -5.33 -4.75 10.53
CA GLU A 74 -6.30 -3.80 11.10
C GLU A 74 -7.66 -3.85 10.38
N LEU A 75 -7.65 -3.85 9.03
CA LEU A 75 -8.86 -3.96 8.23
C LEU A 75 -9.56 -5.31 8.43
N SER A 76 -8.82 -6.40 8.57
CA SER A 76 -9.37 -7.73 8.84
C SER A 76 -10.09 -7.80 10.18
N VAL A 77 -9.53 -7.15 11.21
CA VAL A 77 -10.18 -7.01 12.52
C VAL A 77 -11.46 -6.20 12.42
N LEU A 78 -11.43 -5.04 11.75
CA LEU A 78 -12.60 -4.19 11.56
C LEU A 78 -13.72 -4.91 10.80
N VAL A 79 -13.40 -5.61 9.72
CA VAL A 79 -14.36 -6.42 8.97
C VAL A 79 -14.98 -7.51 9.84
N SER A 80 -14.19 -8.17 10.70
CA SER A 80 -14.68 -9.20 11.62
C SER A 80 -15.63 -8.61 12.68
N GLN A 81 -15.32 -7.43 13.22
CA GLN A 81 -16.19 -6.71 14.16
C GLN A 81 -17.51 -6.30 13.49
N LEU A 82 -17.46 -5.78 12.26
CA LEU A 82 -18.66 -5.41 11.50
C LEU A 82 -19.54 -6.63 11.22
N LYS A 83 -18.95 -7.76 10.82
CA LYS A 83 -19.69 -9.03 10.62
C LYS A 83 -20.38 -9.49 11.91
N LYS A 84 -19.69 -9.43 13.06
CA LYS A 84 -20.28 -9.75 14.37
C LYS A 84 -21.43 -8.82 14.73
N LYS A 85 -21.28 -7.51 14.47
CA LYS A 85 -22.34 -6.51 14.71
C LYS A 85 -23.56 -6.74 13.81
N SER A 86 -23.37 -7.07 12.53
CA SER A 86 -24.47 -7.38 11.61
C SER A 86 -25.19 -8.68 11.98
N ALA A 87 -24.49 -9.69 12.50
CA ALA A 87 -25.10 -10.93 12.96
C ALA A 87 -25.89 -10.77 14.27
N SER A 88 -25.47 -9.85 15.15
CA SER A 88 -26.16 -9.53 16.41
C SER A 88 -27.32 -8.53 16.24
N GLY A 89 -27.45 -7.88 15.08
CA GLY A 89 -28.46 -6.86 14.80
C GLY A 89 -29.81 -7.39 14.32
N ASN A 90 -30.03 -8.71 14.31
CA ASN A 90 -31.29 -9.33 13.86
C ASN A 90 -32.20 -9.83 15.00
N GLU A 91 -31.85 -9.54 16.25
CA GLU A 91 -32.63 -9.87 17.46
C GLU A 91 -33.16 -8.55 18.06
N GLY A 92 -34.33 -8.08 17.60
CA GLY A 92 -35.05 -6.99 18.29
C GLY A 92 -35.66 -5.94 17.39
N LEU A 93 -36.74 -6.29 16.68
CA LEU A 93 -37.75 -5.31 16.27
C LEU A 93 -39.15 -5.97 16.27
N THR A 94 -39.61 -6.43 17.44
CA THR A 94 -41.05 -6.60 17.69
C THR A 94 -41.59 -5.28 18.21
N VAL A 95 -41.99 -4.39 17.28
CA VAL A 95 -42.79 -3.21 17.60
C VAL A 95 -44.24 -3.67 17.72
N GLU A 96 -44.67 -4.06 18.92
CA GLU A 96 -46.10 -4.05 19.23
C GLU A 96 -46.50 -2.61 19.53
N SER A 97 -47.05 -1.94 18.52
CA SER A 97 -47.89 -0.77 18.73
C SER A 97 -49.24 -1.24 19.25
N SER A 98 -49.61 -0.82 20.46
CA SER A 98 -51.01 -0.77 20.88
C SER A 98 -51.27 0.54 21.60
N ASN A 99 -52.29 1.21 21.07
CA ASN A 99 -52.79 2.53 21.41
C ASN A 99 -53.41 2.58 22.81
N GLN A 100 -53.35 3.77 23.44
CA GLN A 100 -54.40 4.34 24.29
C GLN A 100 -54.09 5.86 24.37
N GLU A 101 -54.73 6.65 23.53
CA GLU A 101 -55.95 7.41 23.84
C GLU A 101 -55.74 8.55 24.85
N THR A 102 -56.08 9.72 24.34
CA THR A 102 -56.11 11.05 24.92
C THR A 102 -56.85 11.11 26.27
N SER A 103 -56.27 11.81 27.25
CA SER A 103 -57.09 12.55 28.22
C SER A 103 -56.46 13.91 28.50
N SER A 104 -57.12 14.93 27.95
CA SER A 104 -56.96 16.34 28.27
C SER A 104 -57.58 16.63 29.64
N VAL A 105 -56.80 17.16 30.58
CA VAL A 105 -57.33 17.85 31.76
C VAL A 105 -56.52 19.12 32.00
N SER A 106 -57.23 20.24 31.95
CA SER A 106 -56.80 21.58 32.32
C SER A 106 -56.53 21.68 33.82
N SER A 107 -55.62 22.55 34.25
CA SER A 107 -55.85 23.55 35.31
C SER A 107 -54.67 24.52 35.40
N GLU A 108 -55.05 25.77 35.62
CA GLU A 108 -54.25 26.99 35.76
C GLU A 108 -53.41 26.96 37.04
N GLU A 109 -52.22 27.57 37.01
CA GLU A 109 -51.76 28.38 38.15
C GLU A 109 -50.71 29.41 37.71
N SER A 110 -51.08 30.66 37.89
CA SER A 110 -50.27 31.87 37.87
C SER A 110 -49.19 31.86 38.96
N ASN A 111 -47.97 32.34 38.67
CA ASN A 111 -47.47 33.58 39.28
C ASN A 111 -45.99 33.91 39.00
N SER A 112 -45.80 35.23 38.89
CA SER A 112 -44.65 36.04 39.27
C SER A 112 -43.36 36.00 38.46
N ALA A 113 -43.20 37.10 37.71
CA ALA A 113 -42.00 37.90 37.55
C ALA A 113 -40.88 37.64 38.58
N ASN A 114 -39.65 37.54 38.09
CA ASN A 114 -38.54 38.26 38.70
C ASN A 114 -37.50 38.66 37.63
N SER A 115 -36.80 39.74 37.97
CA SER A 115 -35.96 40.64 37.19
C SER A 115 -34.75 40.02 36.49
#